data_AF-A0A0V0WKM7-F1
#
_entry.id   AF-A0A0V0WKM7-F1
#
_cell.length_a   1.000
_cell.length_b   1.000
_cell.length_c   1.000
_cell.angle_alpha   90.00
_cell.angle_beta   90.00
_cell.angle_gamma   90.00
#
_symmetry.space_group_name_H-M   'P 1'
#
loop_
_entity.id
_entity.type
_entity.pdbx_description
1 polymer ?
#
loop_
_entity_poly.entity_id
_entity_poly.type
_entity_poly.pdbx_seq_one_letter_code
_entity_poly.pdbx_strand_id
1 'polypeptide(L)'
;MKCILAKPVPEFMRWSTVFCHWRLLVACLAVKLLLLDVSSASFQESLFCPKGCLCPTEQEVICDGVMLEKIPQEMSPKLRNLTIARATMARINVDDFRYYPLLERLTLNYCEIERIEGYTFHNLTKLRYLSLVGNPLSDLQSYSFAHLHSLKEVIVRADALEQLPAYLFFGSENIRGLDLRSTSITRIQRHTFSGLYNVQFLHLPLNLVTIEPEAFHNCTRVHFLDIRNWQANRSEWIGVAPRTFHGLGHVSSMRIDQSSLGVLWPKAFDELETVETLQIHNSRITSIRSSSFAGMRNVGSLQLLNNQIGHIARYAFQEIPGDQVYELQFMENDLDCSCRNGWLVHNFQKISNDTLKRNYCSSPDLFLQQQLGQIDPAWIVNCTKKYDHHHLDTFSRAPLSVDRLPIPMLILLITFAFILCNNRFPIAN
;
A
#
# COMPACT_ATOMS: atom_id res chain seq x y z
N MET A 1 120.45 -39.17 11.57
CA MET A 1 119.34 -38.21 11.36
C MET A 1 118.05 -39.01 11.19
N LYS A 2 117.23 -39.08 12.26
CA LYS A 2 115.95 -39.79 12.30
C LYS A 2 114.83 -38.74 12.36
N CYS A 3 113.80 -38.87 11.53
CA CYS A 3 112.54 -38.14 11.67
C CYS A 3 111.40 -39.16 11.74
N ILE A 4 110.74 -39.20 12.89
CA ILE A 4 109.41 -39.75 13.12
C ILE A 4 108.67 -38.65 13.89
N LEU A 5 107.46 -38.29 13.47
CA LEU A 5 106.22 -38.34 14.26
C LEU A 5 105.12 -37.46 13.64
N ALA A 6 103.92 -38.05 13.65
CA ALA A 6 102.68 -37.56 13.07
C ALA A 6 101.79 -36.84 14.10
N LYS A 7 100.72 -36.19 13.56
CA LYS A 7 99.52 -35.51 14.14
C LYS A 7 99.65 -33.98 14.37
N PRO A 8 98.61 -33.18 14.05
CA PRO A 8 97.24 -33.29 14.62
C PRO A 8 96.01 -33.10 13.68
N VAL A 9 94.84 -33.37 14.29
CA VAL A 9 93.39 -33.18 13.96
C VAL A 9 92.85 -32.16 15.01
N PRO A 10 91.73 -31.39 14.88
CA PRO A 10 90.51 -31.59 14.05
C PRO A 10 89.96 -30.41 13.23
N GLU A 11 89.06 -30.78 12.31
CA GLU A 11 88.16 -29.95 11.50
C GLU A 11 86.96 -29.40 12.30
N PHE A 12 86.73 -28.10 12.27
CA PHE A 12 85.45 -27.49 12.69
C PHE A 12 85.15 -26.24 11.82
N MET A 13 84.56 -26.44 10.65
CA MET A 13 83.64 -25.50 9.97
C MET A 13 83.18 -26.08 8.62
N ARG A 14 82.28 -27.07 8.68
CA ARG A 14 81.50 -27.53 7.50
C ARG A 14 80.06 -27.82 7.92
N TRP A 15 79.31 -26.78 8.31
CA TRP A 15 77.88 -26.88 8.64
C TRP A 15 77.09 -25.63 8.24
N SER A 16 77.05 -25.27 6.95
CA SER A 16 76.18 -24.18 6.46
C SER A 16 75.27 -24.53 5.28
N THR A 17 75.35 -25.73 4.70
CA THR A 17 74.51 -26.11 3.54
C THR A 17 73.39 -27.10 3.88
N VAL A 18 73.53 -27.90 4.93
CA VAL A 18 72.53 -28.96 5.27
C VAL A 18 71.27 -28.39 5.94
N PHE A 19 71.38 -27.32 6.74
CA PHE A 19 70.21 -26.72 7.41
C PHE A 19 69.31 -25.87 6.49
N CYS A 20 69.83 -25.38 5.36
CA CYS A 20 69.06 -24.55 4.43
C CYS A 20 68.16 -25.41 3.53
N HIS A 21 68.65 -26.58 3.08
CA HIS A 21 67.86 -27.53 2.30
C HIS A 21 66.73 -28.18 3.11
N TRP A 22 66.92 -28.40 4.41
CA TRP A 22 65.87 -29.00 5.25
C TRP A 22 64.72 -28.02 5.54
N ARG A 23 65.01 -26.72 5.73
CA ARG A 23 63.96 -25.69 5.85
C ARG A 23 63.21 -25.44 4.54
N LEU A 24 63.90 -25.49 3.39
CA LEU A 24 63.26 -25.41 2.06
C LEU A 24 62.42 -26.65 1.75
N LEU A 25 62.86 -27.86 2.12
CA LEU A 25 62.07 -29.09 1.97
C LEU A 25 60.84 -29.10 2.86
N VAL A 26 60.95 -28.68 4.13
CA VAL A 26 59.81 -28.59 5.05
C VAL A 26 58.85 -27.47 4.65
N ALA A 27 59.35 -26.33 4.16
CA ALA A 27 58.51 -25.26 3.61
C ALA A 27 57.83 -25.68 2.30
N CYS A 28 58.52 -26.38 1.40
CA CYS A 28 57.91 -26.92 0.19
C CYS A 28 56.91 -28.04 0.48
N LEU A 29 57.14 -28.89 1.49
CA LEU A 29 56.17 -29.90 1.96
C LEU A 29 54.96 -29.24 2.64
N ALA A 30 55.16 -28.18 3.42
CA ALA A 30 54.07 -27.41 4.04
C ALA A 30 53.26 -26.63 3.01
N VAL A 31 53.89 -26.04 1.99
CA VAL A 31 53.22 -25.39 0.86
C VAL A 31 52.53 -26.43 -0.02
N LYS A 32 53.08 -27.63 -0.19
CA LYS A 32 52.41 -28.73 -0.91
C LYS A 32 51.22 -29.29 -0.12
N LEU A 33 51.31 -29.38 1.21
CA LEU A 33 50.18 -29.72 2.09
C LEU A 33 49.11 -28.61 2.11
N LEU A 34 49.50 -27.33 2.17
CA LEU A 34 48.59 -26.19 2.07
C LEU A 34 47.97 -26.03 0.67
N LEU A 35 48.66 -26.42 -0.41
CA LEU A 35 48.12 -26.41 -1.78
C LEU A 35 47.29 -27.67 -2.10
N LEU A 36 47.55 -28.80 -1.42
CA LEU A 36 46.70 -30.01 -1.46
C LEU A 36 45.40 -29.82 -0.65
N ASP A 37 45.42 -28.98 0.40
CA ASP A 37 44.20 -28.57 1.13
C ASP A 37 43.36 -27.53 0.37
N VAL A 38 43.94 -26.81 -0.60
CA VAL A 38 43.20 -25.85 -1.45
C VAL A 38 42.53 -26.53 -2.66
N SER A 39 42.80 -27.81 -2.90
CA SER A 39 42.24 -28.57 -4.03
C SER A 39 41.34 -29.74 -3.64
N SER A 40 40.97 -29.86 -2.36
CA SER A 40 40.01 -30.89 -1.92
C SER A 40 39.11 -30.45 -0.76
N ALA A 41 38.68 -29.19 -0.73
CA ALA A 41 37.27 -28.98 -0.48
C ALA A 41 36.55 -29.63 -1.67
N SER A 42 36.29 -30.94 -1.59
CA SER A 42 35.19 -31.52 -2.32
C SER A 42 33.98 -30.71 -1.89
N PHE A 43 33.67 -29.66 -2.65
CA PHE A 43 32.30 -29.21 -2.76
C PHE A 43 31.59 -30.47 -3.20
N GLN A 44 31.00 -31.15 -2.22
CA GLN A 44 30.01 -32.15 -2.51
C GLN A 44 29.03 -31.37 -3.35
N GLU A 45 29.02 -31.62 -4.67
CA GLU A 45 27.95 -31.13 -5.53
C GLU A 45 26.70 -31.55 -4.79
N SER A 46 26.06 -30.58 -4.14
CA SER A 46 24.86 -30.84 -3.38
C SER A 46 23.95 -31.44 -4.43
N LEU A 47 23.59 -32.72 -4.27
CA LEU A 47 22.69 -33.43 -5.18
C LEU A 47 21.42 -32.61 -5.45
N PHE A 48 21.11 -31.69 -4.53
CA PHE A 48 19.96 -30.82 -4.52
C PHE A 48 20.22 -29.35 -4.93
N CYS A 49 21.31 -29.03 -5.64
CA CYS A 49 21.60 -27.67 -6.10
C CYS A 49 21.38 -27.53 -7.61
N PRO A 50 20.42 -26.70 -8.06
CA PRO A 50 20.19 -26.51 -9.49
C PRO A 50 21.40 -25.89 -10.19
N LYS A 51 21.58 -26.26 -11.46
CA LYS A 51 22.72 -25.79 -12.26
C LYS A 51 22.73 -24.26 -12.37
N GLY A 52 23.86 -23.65 -12.00
CA GLY A 52 24.05 -22.19 -12.05
C GLY A 52 23.56 -21.43 -10.82
N CYS A 53 22.93 -22.11 -9.85
CA CYS A 53 22.52 -21.51 -8.59
C CYS A 53 23.58 -21.69 -7.50
N LEU A 54 23.51 -20.85 -6.48
CA LEU A 54 24.28 -20.94 -5.25
C LEU A 54 23.42 -21.58 -4.15
N CYS A 55 23.93 -22.63 -3.51
CA CYS A 55 23.23 -23.32 -2.41
C CYS A 55 24.13 -23.35 -1.16
N PRO A 56 24.15 -22.28 -0.33
CA PRO A 56 25.03 -22.20 0.83
C PRO A 56 24.73 -23.26 1.88
N THR A 57 23.46 -23.67 2.00
CA THR A 57 22.99 -24.70 2.94
C THR A 57 21.87 -25.53 2.29
N GLU A 58 21.51 -26.67 2.89
CA GLU A 58 20.31 -27.46 2.46
C GLU A 58 18.98 -26.68 2.58
N GLN A 59 18.98 -25.53 3.26
CA GLN A 59 17.79 -24.71 3.52
C GLN A 59 17.75 -23.43 2.68
N GLU A 60 18.76 -23.15 1.86
CA GLU A 60 18.89 -21.90 1.13
C GLU A 60 19.39 -22.12 -0.30
N VAL A 61 18.65 -21.56 -1.26
CA VAL A 61 18.99 -21.57 -2.68
C VAL A 61 18.84 -20.16 -3.26
N ILE A 62 19.86 -19.72 -4.00
CA ILE A 62 19.95 -18.41 -4.63
C ILE A 62 20.29 -18.61 -6.11
N CYS A 63 19.36 -18.27 -6.99
CA CYS A 63 19.55 -18.27 -8.44
C CYS A 63 19.43 -16.83 -8.93
N ASP A 64 20.47 -16.28 -9.54
CA ASP A 64 20.45 -14.89 -10.03
C ASP A 64 21.09 -14.78 -11.41
N GLY A 65 20.34 -14.31 -12.40
CA GLY A 65 20.80 -14.22 -13.79
C GLY A 65 20.94 -15.59 -14.48
N VAL A 66 20.18 -16.58 -14.02
CA VAL A 66 20.20 -17.96 -14.55
C VAL A 66 19.01 -18.16 -15.49
N MET A 67 19.24 -18.82 -16.62
CA MET A 67 18.17 -19.26 -17.52
C MET A 67 17.38 -20.39 -16.85
N LEU A 68 16.29 -20.02 -16.18
CA LEU A 68 15.31 -20.94 -15.61
C LEU A 68 13.99 -20.74 -16.35
N GLU A 69 13.50 -21.81 -16.98
CA GLU A 69 12.17 -21.82 -17.63
C GLU A 69 11.05 -22.14 -16.62
N LYS A 70 11.39 -22.78 -15.50
CA LYS A 70 10.48 -23.18 -14.41
C LYS A 70 11.22 -23.26 -13.07
N ILE A 71 10.47 -23.38 -11.98
CA ILE A 71 11.03 -23.65 -10.66
C ILE A 71 11.71 -25.04 -10.67
N PRO A 72 13.03 -25.13 -10.38
CA PRO A 72 13.75 -26.41 -10.34
C PRO A 72 13.14 -27.36 -9.32
N GLN A 73 12.98 -28.64 -9.67
CA GLN A 73 12.38 -29.66 -8.79
C GLN A 73 13.43 -30.47 -8.00
N GLU A 74 14.69 -30.33 -8.38
CA GLU A 74 15.83 -30.99 -7.74
C GLU A 74 16.29 -30.32 -6.44
N MET A 75 15.62 -29.30 -5.92
CA MET A 75 16.03 -28.68 -4.64
C MET A 75 15.67 -29.54 -3.40
N SER A 76 16.30 -29.23 -2.27
CA SER A 76 16.11 -29.94 -0.99
C SER A 76 14.66 -29.80 -0.48
N PRO A 77 14.01 -30.88 0.01
CA PRO A 77 12.69 -30.78 0.63
C PRO A 77 12.71 -30.04 1.98
N LYS A 78 13.90 -29.76 2.55
CA LYS A 78 14.09 -28.94 3.75
C LYS A 78 14.25 -27.44 3.44
N LEU A 79 14.13 -27.04 2.17
CA LEU A 79 14.32 -25.67 1.72
C LEU A 79 13.43 -24.70 2.50
N ARG A 80 14.03 -23.62 3.00
CA ARG A 80 13.34 -22.54 3.74
C ARG A 80 13.41 -21.21 3.01
N ASN A 81 14.52 -20.94 2.33
CA ASN A 81 14.79 -19.67 1.66
C ASN A 81 15.08 -19.94 0.18
N LEU A 82 14.21 -19.46 -0.70
CA LEU A 82 14.40 -19.51 -2.14
C LEU A 82 14.42 -18.09 -2.70
N THR A 83 15.52 -17.74 -3.36
CA THR A 83 15.65 -16.49 -4.11
C THR A 83 15.92 -16.83 -5.56
N ILE A 84 15.02 -16.42 -6.45
CA ILE A 84 15.21 -16.43 -7.89
C ILE A 84 15.08 -14.99 -8.39
N ALA A 85 16.11 -14.51 -9.06
CA ALA A 85 16.16 -13.18 -9.63
C ALA A 85 16.68 -13.19 -11.07
N ARG A 86 16.18 -12.27 -11.91
CA ARG A 86 16.63 -12.10 -13.30
C ARG A 86 16.63 -13.43 -14.08
N ALA A 87 15.48 -14.10 -14.09
CA ALA A 87 15.25 -15.37 -14.76
C ALA A 87 14.10 -15.24 -15.78
N THR A 88 13.91 -16.23 -16.65
CA THR A 88 12.94 -16.22 -17.76
C THR A 88 11.78 -17.19 -17.50
N MET A 89 11.00 -16.95 -16.45
CA MET A 89 9.87 -17.79 -16.04
C MET A 89 8.55 -17.10 -16.34
N ALA A 90 8.00 -17.31 -17.53
CA ALA A 90 6.77 -16.65 -17.96
C ALA A 90 5.56 -16.92 -17.04
N ARG A 91 5.53 -18.08 -16.36
CA ARG A 91 4.41 -18.53 -15.52
C ARG A 91 4.90 -19.33 -14.32
N ILE A 92 4.11 -19.27 -13.25
CA ILE A 92 4.23 -20.16 -12.08
C ILE A 92 2.86 -20.77 -11.77
N ASN A 93 2.85 -21.99 -11.26
CA ASN A 93 1.65 -22.75 -10.92
C ASN A 93 1.76 -23.41 -9.54
N VAL A 94 0.69 -24.07 -9.12
CA VAL A 94 0.58 -24.75 -7.82
C VAL A 94 1.61 -25.89 -7.66
N ASP A 95 1.87 -26.64 -8.74
CA ASP A 95 2.76 -27.80 -8.71
C ASP A 95 4.23 -27.40 -8.55
N ASP A 96 4.62 -26.20 -8.98
CA ASP A 96 5.99 -25.69 -8.90
C ASP A 96 6.55 -25.68 -7.46
N PHE A 97 5.68 -25.51 -6.47
CA PHE A 97 6.04 -25.41 -5.05
C PHE A 97 5.70 -26.65 -4.22
N ARG A 98 5.15 -27.69 -4.85
CA ARG A 98 4.63 -28.89 -4.17
C ARG A 98 5.67 -29.60 -3.31
N TYR A 99 6.94 -29.58 -3.73
CA TYR A 99 8.03 -30.27 -3.03
C TYR A 99 8.72 -29.41 -1.96
N TYR A 100 8.30 -28.16 -1.78
CA TYR A 100 8.94 -27.19 -0.88
C TYR A 100 7.98 -26.66 0.21
N PRO A 101 7.27 -27.53 0.95
CA PRO A 101 6.25 -27.11 1.92
C PRO A 101 6.80 -26.34 3.13
N LEU A 102 8.11 -26.37 3.35
CA LEU A 102 8.79 -25.73 4.47
C LEU A 102 9.34 -24.33 4.15
N LEU A 103 9.08 -23.80 2.95
CA LEU A 103 9.50 -22.46 2.57
C LEU A 103 8.97 -21.40 3.55
N GLU A 104 9.87 -20.58 4.05
CA GLU A 104 9.60 -19.43 4.91
C GLU A 104 9.81 -18.10 4.16
N ARG A 105 10.71 -18.06 3.17
CA ARG A 105 11.01 -16.87 2.36
C ARG A 105 11.09 -17.25 0.89
N LEU A 106 10.29 -16.60 0.06
CA LEU A 106 10.27 -16.76 -1.38
C LEU A 106 10.43 -15.40 -2.06
N THR A 107 11.45 -15.27 -2.90
CA THR A 107 11.69 -14.08 -3.73
C THR A 107 11.74 -14.52 -5.19
N LEU A 108 10.85 -13.97 -6.01
CA LEU A 108 10.78 -14.21 -7.45
C LEU A 108 10.75 -12.84 -8.15
N ASN A 109 11.90 -12.18 -8.18
CA ASN A 109 11.99 -10.80 -8.68
C ASN A 109 12.55 -10.77 -10.10
N TYR A 110 12.02 -9.92 -10.98
CA TYR A 110 12.50 -9.80 -12.37
C TYR A 110 12.58 -11.17 -13.07
N CYS A 111 11.56 -12.01 -12.87
CA CYS A 111 11.50 -13.38 -13.38
C CYS A 111 10.64 -13.50 -14.65
N GLU A 112 10.22 -12.38 -15.24
CA GLU A 112 9.33 -12.33 -16.41
C GLU A 112 7.96 -12.99 -16.19
N ILE A 113 7.53 -13.14 -14.93
CA ILE A 113 6.24 -13.76 -14.60
C ILE A 113 5.10 -12.87 -15.08
N GLU A 114 4.30 -13.38 -16.03
CA GLU A 114 3.14 -12.66 -16.58
C GLU A 114 1.84 -12.95 -15.85
N ARG A 115 1.70 -14.17 -15.30
CA ARG A 115 0.44 -14.67 -14.73
C ARG A 115 0.65 -15.44 -13.44
N ILE A 116 -0.22 -15.23 -12.47
CA ILE A 116 -0.31 -15.98 -11.22
C ILE A 116 -1.76 -16.41 -11.03
N GLU A 117 -2.00 -17.72 -11.07
CA GLU A 117 -3.33 -18.29 -10.92
C GLU A 117 -3.79 -18.27 -9.46
N GLY A 118 -5.10 -18.43 -9.23
CA GLY A 118 -5.66 -18.57 -7.89
C GLY A 118 -5.01 -19.75 -7.15
N TYR A 119 -4.77 -19.59 -5.85
CA TYR A 119 -4.16 -20.62 -5.00
C TYR A 119 -2.72 -21.04 -5.35
N THR A 120 -2.01 -20.38 -6.27
CA THR A 120 -0.63 -20.76 -6.68
C THR A 120 0.32 -21.09 -5.50
N PHE A 121 0.22 -20.34 -4.39
CA PHE A 121 1.09 -20.52 -3.22
C PHE A 121 0.45 -21.29 -2.06
N HIS A 122 -0.77 -21.82 -2.19
CA HIS A 122 -1.62 -22.25 -1.06
C HIS A 122 -0.98 -23.32 -0.15
N ASN A 123 -0.10 -24.17 -0.68
CA ASN A 123 0.61 -25.20 0.08
C ASN A 123 1.76 -24.65 0.95
N LEU A 124 2.20 -23.41 0.71
CA LEU A 124 3.30 -22.77 1.42
C LEU A 124 2.87 -22.22 2.78
N THR A 125 2.30 -23.07 3.62
CA THR A 125 1.72 -22.71 4.93
C THR A 125 2.73 -22.16 5.93
N LYS A 126 4.04 -22.36 5.70
CA LYS A 126 5.15 -21.82 6.50
C LYS A 126 5.70 -20.51 5.96
N LEU A 127 5.24 -20.04 4.79
CA LEU A 127 5.76 -18.85 4.14
C LEU A 127 5.48 -17.63 4.99
N ARG A 128 6.51 -16.81 5.22
CA ARG A 128 6.48 -15.58 6.02
C ARG A 128 6.72 -14.33 5.18
N TYR A 129 7.47 -14.47 4.09
CA TYR A 129 7.83 -13.37 3.20
C TYR A 129 7.69 -13.80 1.73
N LEU A 130 6.99 -12.99 0.94
CA LEU A 130 6.86 -13.14 -0.51
C LEU A 130 7.19 -11.83 -1.23
N SER A 131 8.05 -11.89 -2.25
CA SER A 131 8.37 -10.75 -3.11
C SER A 131 8.24 -11.14 -4.58
N LEU A 132 7.50 -10.32 -5.33
CA LEU A 132 7.22 -10.48 -6.77
C LEU A 132 7.59 -9.20 -7.56
N VAL A 133 8.66 -8.52 -7.15
CA VAL A 133 9.03 -7.20 -7.67
C VAL A 133 9.57 -7.28 -9.09
N GLY A 134 9.14 -6.35 -9.95
CA GLY A 134 9.70 -6.16 -11.30
C GLY A 134 9.31 -7.28 -12.26
N ASN A 135 8.14 -7.89 -12.06
CA ASN A 135 7.57 -8.83 -13.01
C ASN A 135 6.55 -8.10 -13.91
N PRO A 136 6.46 -8.45 -15.20
CA PRO A 136 5.44 -7.97 -16.12
C PRO A 136 4.08 -8.65 -15.88
N LEU A 137 3.73 -8.84 -14.60
CA LEU A 137 2.52 -9.52 -14.16
C LEU A 137 1.31 -8.72 -14.67
N SER A 138 0.54 -9.31 -15.58
CA SER A 138 -0.65 -8.72 -16.18
C SER A 138 -1.93 -9.41 -15.71
N ASP A 139 -1.83 -10.66 -15.25
CA ASP A 139 -2.93 -11.45 -14.71
C ASP A 139 -2.59 -11.94 -13.30
N LEU A 140 -3.22 -11.33 -12.29
CA LEU A 140 -3.22 -11.79 -10.91
C LEU A 140 -4.65 -12.14 -10.54
N GLN A 141 -4.92 -13.42 -10.30
CA GLN A 141 -6.27 -13.91 -10.07
C GLN A 141 -6.72 -13.77 -8.61
N SER A 142 -8.02 -13.86 -8.37
CA SER A 142 -8.57 -13.98 -7.01
C SER A 142 -7.95 -15.17 -6.29
N TYR A 143 -7.77 -15.05 -4.98
CA TYR A 143 -7.20 -16.09 -4.12
C TYR A 143 -5.74 -16.48 -4.40
N SER A 144 -4.99 -15.74 -5.24
CA SER A 144 -3.58 -16.06 -5.51
C SER A 144 -2.70 -16.11 -4.26
N PHE A 145 -3.01 -15.32 -3.22
CA PHE A 145 -2.32 -15.34 -1.92
C PHE A 145 -3.21 -15.87 -0.78
N ALA A 146 -4.17 -16.75 -1.09
CA ALA A 146 -5.08 -17.30 -0.09
C ALA A 146 -4.43 -18.38 0.80
N HIS A 147 -4.94 -18.49 2.03
CA HIS A 147 -4.58 -19.52 3.03
C HIS A 147 -3.09 -19.57 3.42
N LEU A 148 -2.35 -18.49 3.20
CA LEU A 148 -0.96 -18.37 3.62
C LEU A 148 -0.90 -17.95 5.09
N HIS A 149 -1.29 -18.86 5.98
CA HIS A 149 -1.50 -18.56 7.40
C HIS A 149 -0.27 -18.05 8.15
N SER A 150 0.96 -18.31 7.69
CA SER A 150 2.19 -17.79 8.32
C SER A 150 2.70 -16.48 7.70
N LEU A 151 2.07 -16.01 6.63
CA LEU A 151 2.58 -14.90 5.83
C LEU A 151 2.49 -13.61 6.60
N LYS A 152 3.62 -12.91 6.69
CA LYS A 152 3.75 -11.65 7.42
C LYS A 152 3.92 -10.47 6.48
N GLU A 153 4.62 -10.67 5.37
CA GLU A 153 4.95 -9.59 4.46
C GLU A 153 4.82 -10.03 3.00
N VAL A 154 4.17 -9.19 2.21
CA VAL A 154 4.01 -9.38 0.76
C VAL A 154 4.36 -8.08 0.05
N ILE A 155 5.24 -8.20 -0.94
CA ILE A 155 5.62 -7.11 -1.83
C ILE A 155 5.24 -7.49 -3.25
N VAL A 156 4.27 -6.76 -3.82
CA VAL A 156 3.85 -6.90 -5.22
C VAL A 156 4.07 -5.56 -5.91
N ARG A 157 5.08 -5.51 -6.76
CA ARG A 157 5.35 -4.37 -7.65
C ARG A 157 5.44 -4.90 -9.07
N ALA A 158 4.30 -4.89 -9.74
CA ALA A 158 4.11 -5.39 -11.09
C ALA A 158 4.10 -4.26 -12.11
N ASP A 159 4.68 -4.48 -13.28
CA ASP A 159 4.81 -3.43 -14.31
C ASP A 159 3.61 -3.37 -15.25
N ALA A 160 2.79 -4.43 -15.32
CA ALA A 160 1.67 -4.55 -16.26
C ALA A 160 0.31 -4.87 -15.60
N LEU A 161 0.22 -4.88 -14.27
CA LEU A 161 -1.00 -5.27 -13.56
C LEU A 161 -1.94 -4.08 -13.45
N GLU A 162 -3.07 -4.10 -14.13
CA GLU A 162 -3.99 -2.96 -14.14
C GLU A 162 -4.88 -2.87 -12.90
N GLN A 163 -5.17 -4.02 -12.26
CA GLN A 163 -6.09 -4.09 -11.12
C GLN A 163 -5.70 -5.15 -10.09
N LEU A 164 -6.06 -4.91 -8.83
CA LEU A 164 -6.03 -5.92 -7.79
C LEU A 164 -7.37 -6.66 -7.73
N PRO A 165 -7.38 -8.00 -7.79
CA PRO A 165 -8.60 -8.80 -7.81
C PRO A 165 -9.28 -8.85 -6.44
N ALA A 166 -10.57 -9.22 -6.43
CA ALA A 166 -11.31 -9.52 -5.21
C ALA A 166 -10.71 -10.73 -4.45
N TYR A 167 -10.81 -10.73 -3.12
CA TYR A 167 -10.40 -11.84 -2.23
C TYR A 167 -8.94 -12.28 -2.38
N LEU A 168 -8.05 -11.37 -2.76
CA LEU A 168 -6.65 -11.67 -3.05
C LEU A 168 -5.92 -12.35 -1.87
N PHE A 169 -6.23 -11.95 -0.63
CA PHE A 169 -5.58 -12.41 0.60
C PHE A 169 -6.48 -13.27 1.51
N PHE A 170 -7.52 -13.89 0.96
CA PHE A 170 -8.51 -14.63 1.75
C PHE A 170 -7.86 -15.71 2.64
N GLY A 171 -8.14 -15.69 3.94
CA GLY A 171 -7.58 -16.65 4.90
C GLY A 171 -6.09 -16.44 5.27
N SER A 172 -5.46 -15.36 4.79
CA SER A 172 -4.06 -15.00 5.11
C SER A 172 -3.99 -13.97 6.24
N GLU A 173 -4.54 -14.36 7.38
CA GLU A 173 -4.91 -13.48 8.50
C GLU A 173 -3.74 -12.83 9.25
N ASN A 174 -2.52 -13.40 9.11
CA ASN A 174 -1.34 -12.97 9.86
C ASN A 174 -0.48 -11.92 9.14
N ILE A 175 -0.91 -11.46 7.96
CA ILE A 175 -0.20 -10.44 7.19
C ILE A 175 -0.10 -9.14 8.00
N ARG A 176 1.12 -8.62 8.10
CA ARG A 176 1.49 -7.40 8.82
C ARG A 176 1.95 -6.29 7.87
N GLY A 177 2.64 -6.62 6.79
CA GLY A 177 3.14 -5.67 5.81
C GLY A 177 2.62 -5.98 4.41
N LEU A 178 1.95 -5.01 3.80
CA LEU A 178 1.56 -5.06 2.39
C LEU A 178 2.14 -3.84 1.68
N ASP A 179 3.04 -4.11 0.74
CA ASP A 179 3.58 -3.10 -0.16
C ASP A 179 3.11 -3.38 -1.59
N LEU A 180 2.10 -2.63 -2.01
CA LEU A 180 1.45 -2.75 -3.32
C LEU A 180 1.73 -1.51 -4.18
N ARG A 181 2.82 -0.78 -3.90
CA ARG A 181 3.21 0.44 -4.62
C ARG A 181 3.68 0.10 -6.03
N SER A 182 2.70 -0.10 -6.91
CA SER A 182 2.87 -0.15 -8.36
C SER A 182 2.26 1.09 -9.01
N THR A 183 2.83 1.50 -10.14
CA THR A 183 2.33 2.58 -10.99
C THR A 183 1.35 2.10 -12.06
N SER A 184 1.28 0.80 -12.34
CA SER A 184 0.38 0.23 -13.36
C SER A 184 -1.01 -0.09 -12.80
N ILE A 185 -1.11 -0.38 -11.49
CA ILE A 185 -2.38 -0.70 -10.85
C ILE A 185 -3.20 0.57 -10.65
N THR A 186 -4.34 0.64 -11.34
CA THR A 186 -5.27 1.77 -11.30
C THR A 186 -6.57 1.46 -10.57
N ARG A 187 -6.90 0.17 -10.36
CA ARG A 187 -8.15 -0.28 -9.72
C ARG A 187 -7.91 -1.25 -8.57
N ILE A 188 -8.63 -1.05 -7.47
CA ILE A 188 -8.79 -2.04 -6.39
C ILE A 188 -10.24 -2.51 -6.41
N GLN A 189 -10.45 -3.82 -6.58
CA GLN A 189 -11.78 -4.40 -6.60
C GLN A 189 -12.41 -4.50 -5.20
N ARG A 190 -13.72 -4.69 -5.16
CA ARG A 190 -14.44 -5.00 -3.92
C ARG A 190 -13.81 -6.22 -3.24
N HIS A 191 -13.77 -6.20 -1.91
CA HIS A 191 -13.29 -7.31 -1.08
C HIS A 191 -11.83 -7.75 -1.32
N THR A 192 -11.00 -6.97 -2.03
CA THR A 192 -9.57 -7.30 -2.26
C THR A 192 -8.82 -7.56 -0.95
N PHE A 193 -9.06 -6.76 0.10
CA PHE A 193 -8.39 -6.85 1.40
C PHE A 193 -9.16 -7.66 2.45
N SER A 194 -10.14 -8.47 2.02
CA SER A 194 -10.99 -9.22 2.95
C SER A 194 -10.22 -10.27 3.73
N GLY A 195 -10.43 -10.28 5.05
CA GLY A 195 -9.80 -11.23 5.99
C GLY A 195 -8.46 -10.75 6.57
N LEU A 196 -8.07 -9.50 6.31
CA LEU A 196 -6.88 -8.88 6.91
C LEU A 196 -7.23 -8.29 8.29
N TYR A 197 -6.95 -9.03 9.36
CA TYR A 197 -7.42 -8.64 10.69
C TYR A 197 -6.49 -7.70 11.46
N ASN A 198 -5.18 -7.66 11.13
CA ASN A 198 -4.22 -6.87 11.90
C ASN A 198 -2.94 -6.51 11.11
N VAL A 199 -3.10 -5.58 10.17
CA VAL A 199 -2.02 -5.07 9.30
C VAL A 199 -1.28 -3.93 9.99
N GLN A 200 0.05 -3.95 9.99
CA GLN A 200 0.87 -2.85 10.50
C GLN A 200 1.03 -1.74 9.45
N PHE A 201 1.35 -2.10 8.21
CA PHE A 201 1.53 -1.13 7.12
C PHE A 201 0.84 -1.63 5.85
N LEU A 202 -0.06 -0.82 5.31
CA LEU A 202 -0.74 -1.05 4.04
C LEU A 202 -0.45 0.12 3.09
N HIS A 203 0.48 -0.08 2.17
CA HIS A 203 0.78 0.88 1.10
C HIS A 203 0.02 0.50 -0.16
N LEU A 204 -0.89 1.38 -0.59
CA LEU A 204 -1.68 1.18 -1.80
C LEU A 204 -0.90 1.54 -3.08
N PRO A 205 -1.40 1.16 -4.28
CA PRO A 205 -0.83 1.57 -5.55
C PRO A 205 -0.74 3.09 -5.74
N LEU A 206 0.24 3.51 -6.54
CA LEU A 206 0.63 4.92 -6.71
C LEU A 206 -0.14 5.66 -7.80
N ASN A 207 -0.93 5.00 -8.64
CA ASN A 207 -1.71 5.66 -9.70
C ASN A 207 -3.17 5.21 -9.67
N LEU A 208 -3.71 5.04 -8.46
CA LEU A 208 -5.10 4.64 -8.29
C LEU A 208 -6.01 5.66 -8.97
N VAL A 209 -6.98 5.15 -9.70
CA VAL A 209 -8.15 5.87 -10.20
C VAL A 209 -9.35 5.45 -9.36
N THR A 210 -9.50 4.15 -9.15
CA THR A 210 -10.72 3.55 -8.63
C THR A 210 -10.42 2.65 -7.42
N ILE A 211 -11.02 2.94 -6.27
CA ILE A 211 -11.14 2.00 -5.16
C ILE A 211 -12.61 1.65 -5.05
N GLU A 212 -12.98 0.40 -5.35
CA GLU A 212 -14.38 -0.02 -5.29
C GLU A 212 -14.95 0.06 -3.86
N PRO A 213 -16.25 0.37 -3.71
CA PRO A 213 -16.95 0.21 -2.44
C PRO A 213 -16.71 -1.19 -1.86
N GLU A 214 -16.49 -1.23 -0.54
CA GLU A 214 -16.18 -2.46 0.21
C GLU A 214 -14.83 -3.12 -0.14
N ALA A 215 -13.89 -2.43 -0.79
CA ALA A 215 -12.53 -2.96 -1.01
C ALA A 215 -11.84 -3.45 0.28
N PHE A 216 -12.14 -2.80 1.42
CA PHE A 216 -11.62 -3.12 2.76
C PHE A 216 -12.61 -3.88 3.64
N HIS A 217 -13.62 -4.52 3.06
CA HIS A 217 -14.57 -5.33 3.83
C HIS A 217 -13.82 -6.33 4.72
N ASN A 218 -14.19 -6.43 6.00
CA ASN A 218 -13.56 -7.32 6.96
C ASN A 218 -12.02 -7.11 7.12
N CYS A 219 -11.53 -5.89 6.88
CA CYS A 219 -10.17 -5.45 7.14
C CYS A 219 -10.11 -4.70 8.49
N THR A 220 -10.21 -5.44 9.58
CA THR A 220 -10.67 -4.88 10.86
C THR A 220 -9.67 -3.95 11.56
N ARG A 221 -8.36 -4.12 11.34
CA ARG A 221 -7.34 -3.30 11.98
C ARG A 221 -6.16 -3.04 11.06
N VAL A 222 -5.87 -1.76 10.83
CA VAL A 222 -4.70 -1.29 10.06
C VAL A 222 -3.98 -0.23 10.90
N HIS A 223 -2.71 -0.42 11.22
CA HIS A 223 -1.98 0.61 11.96
C HIS A 223 -1.66 1.82 11.06
N PHE A 224 -1.10 1.59 9.88
CA PHE A 224 -0.82 2.66 8.91
C PHE A 224 -1.39 2.33 7.54
N LEU A 225 -2.31 3.17 7.05
CA LEU A 225 -2.86 3.12 5.70
C LEU A 225 -2.34 4.31 4.89
N ASP A 226 -1.60 4.03 3.82
CA ASP A 226 -1.01 5.05 2.95
C ASP A 226 -1.61 5.00 1.55
N ILE A 227 -2.30 6.09 1.20
CA ILE A 227 -2.90 6.32 -0.11
C ILE A 227 -2.20 7.51 -0.73
N ARG A 228 -1.54 7.32 -1.87
CA ARG A 228 -0.85 8.41 -2.58
C ARG A 228 -1.35 8.51 -4.01
N ASN A 229 -1.33 9.73 -4.57
CA ASN A 229 -1.57 10.00 -5.98
C ASN A 229 -2.93 9.47 -6.51
N TRP A 230 -3.93 9.31 -5.63
CA TRP A 230 -5.23 8.75 -5.99
C TRP A 230 -6.07 9.78 -6.75
N GLN A 231 -6.46 9.45 -7.98
CA GLN A 231 -7.28 10.27 -8.87
C GLN A 231 -8.78 10.00 -8.70
N ALA A 232 -9.30 10.09 -7.47
CA ALA A 232 -10.71 9.78 -7.15
C ALA A 232 -11.72 10.56 -8.01
N ASN A 233 -11.40 11.82 -8.33
CA ASN A 233 -12.25 12.67 -9.18
C ASN A 233 -12.25 12.28 -10.68
N ARG A 234 -11.47 11.27 -11.08
CA ARG A 234 -11.50 10.65 -12.42
C ARG A 234 -12.11 9.25 -12.42
N SER A 235 -12.62 8.80 -11.28
CA SER A 235 -13.22 7.48 -11.15
C SER A 235 -14.63 7.42 -11.75
N GLU A 236 -15.25 6.25 -11.71
CA GLU A 236 -16.67 6.05 -12.04
C GLU A 236 -17.60 6.82 -11.07
N TRP A 237 -17.07 7.27 -9.92
CA TRP A 237 -17.77 8.05 -8.92
C TRP A 237 -17.23 9.48 -8.87
N ILE A 238 -18.09 10.41 -8.47
CA ILE A 238 -17.68 11.80 -8.29
C ILE A 238 -16.94 11.88 -6.94
N GLY A 239 -15.61 11.79 -6.95
CA GLY A 239 -14.79 11.83 -5.73
C GLY A 239 -14.71 10.49 -5.02
N VAL A 240 -14.78 10.50 -3.68
CA VAL A 240 -14.74 9.27 -2.87
C VAL A 240 -16.13 8.62 -2.82
N ALA A 241 -16.25 7.38 -3.28
CA ALA A 241 -17.51 6.66 -3.27
C ALA A 241 -17.96 6.30 -1.84
N PRO A 242 -19.27 6.28 -1.55
CA PRO A 242 -19.76 5.76 -0.28
C PRO A 242 -19.28 4.33 -0.04
N ARG A 243 -18.97 4.01 1.21
CA ARG A 243 -18.50 2.67 1.64
C ARG A 243 -17.18 2.25 1.00
N THR A 244 -16.41 3.16 0.39
CA THR A 244 -15.02 2.89 -0.07
C THR A 244 -14.18 2.30 1.08
N PHE A 245 -14.32 2.85 2.29
CA PHE A 245 -13.57 2.46 3.48
C PHE A 245 -14.33 1.51 4.41
N HIS A 246 -15.49 1.01 3.99
CA HIS A 246 -16.31 0.10 4.78
C HIS A 246 -15.53 -1.18 5.12
N GLY A 247 -15.57 -1.55 6.40
CA GLY A 247 -14.85 -2.71 6.96
C GLY A 247 -13.57 -2.35 7.69
N LEU A 248 -13.06 -1.12 7.54
CA LEU A 248 -11.97 -0.58 8.35
C LEU A 248 -12.48 -0.28 9.77
N GLY A 249 -12.39 -1.27 10.65
CA GLY A 249 -12.83 -1.18 12.05
C GLY A 249 -11.97 -0.24 12.90
N HIS A 250 -10.65 -0.25 12.68
CA HIS A 250 -9.73 0.63 13.37
C HIS A 250 -8.49 0.93 12.53
N VAL A 251 -8.22 2.23 12.33
CA VAL A 251 -7.02 2.73 11.68
C VAL A 251 -6.25 3.65 12.63
N SER A 252 -4.98 3.37 12.94
CA SER A 252 -4.22 4.32 13.79
C SER A 252 -3.89 5.59 13.01
N SER A 253 -3.28 5.45 11.84
CA SER A 253 -2.95 6.59 10.97
C SER A 253 -3.34 6.28 9.53
N MET A 254 -4.21 7.13 8.98
CA MET A 254 -4.60 7.11 7.58
C MET A 254 -4.08 8.37 6.91
N ARG A 255 -3.28 8.19 5.86
CA ARG A 255 -2.75 9.30 5.07
C ARG A 255 -3.21 9.20 3.62
N ILE A 256 -3.82 10.27 3.14
CA ILE A 256 -4.11 10.53 1.74
C ILE A 256 -3.24 11.70 1.31
N ASP A 257 -2.30 11.47 0.41
CA ASP A 257 -1.31 12.47 0.01
C ASP A 257 -1.21 12.59 -1.52
N GLN A 258 -0.89 13.79 -1.99
CA GLN A 258 -0.66 14.08 -3.42
C GLN A 258 -1.81 13.62 -4.35
N SER A 259 -3.04 13.57 -3.84
CA SER A 259 -4.20 12.97 -4.52
C SER A 259 -5.10 14.02 -5.18
N SER A 260 -6.17 13.59 -5.84
CA SER A 260 -7.18 14.47 -6.44
C SER A 260 -8.57 14.01 -6.04
N LEU A 261 -9.01 14.45 -4.85
CA LEU A 261 -10.32 14.11 -4.30
C LEU A 261 -11.45 15.00 -4.83
N GLY A 262 -11.15 16.23 -5.24
CA GLY A 262 -12.14 17.17 -5.77
C GLY A 262 -13.12 17.61 -4.69
N VAL A 263 -14.42 17.35 -4.89
CA VAL A 263 -15.45 17.66 -3.89
C VAL A 263 -15.60 16.48 -2.94
N LEU A 264 -15.53 16.72 -1.63
CA LEU A 264 -15.92 15.72 -0.64
C LEU A 264 -17.44 15.70 -0.54
N TRP A 265 -18.06 14.68 -1.12
CA TRP A 265 -19.51 14.48 -1.09
C TRP A 265 -20.00 13.91 0.24
N PRO A 266 -21.30 14.01 0.55
CA PRO A 266 -21.88 13.36 1.72
C PRO A 266 -21.44 11.89 1.78
N LYS A 267 -21.10 11.39 2.97
CA LYS A 267 -20.71 9.99 3.19
C LYS A 267 -19.41 9.55 2.48
N ALA A 268 -18.52 10.48 2.15
CA ALA A 268 -17.22 10.17 1.54
C ALA A 268 -16.38 9.20 2.41
N PHE A 269 -16.51 9.27 3.73
CA PHE A 269 -15.82 8.37 4.68
C PHE A 269 -16.80 7.48 5.45
N ASP A 270 -17.96 7.16 4.86
CA ASP A 270 -19.01 6.37 5.50
C ASP A 270 -18.49 4.98 5.89
N GLU A 271 -18.87 4.56 7.10
CA GLU A 271 -18.49 3.29 7.73
C GLU A 271 -16.98 3.07 7.94
N LEU A 272 -16.18 4.14 7.96
CA LEU A 272 -14.86 4.13 8.59
C LEU A 272 -15.05 4.23 10.11
N GLU A 273 -14.96 3.11 10.82
CA GLU A 273 -15.40 3.06 12.21
C GLU A 273 -14.50 3.93 13.12
N THR A 274 -13.24 3.57 13.28
CA THR A 274 -12.29 4.33 14.10
C THR A 274 -11.06 4.72 13.31
N VAL A 275 -10.67 6.00 13.35
CA VAL A 275 -9.39 6.48 12.85
C VAL A 275 -8.73 7.42 13.88
N GLU A 276 -7.54 7.10 14.39
CA GLU A 276 -6.90 7.98 15.40
C GLU A 276 -6.36 9.26 14.75
N THR A 277 -5.82 9.17 13.53
CA THR A 277 -5.35 10.32 12.76
C THR A 277 -5.66 10.15 11.28
N LEU A 278 -6.50 11.04 10.74
CA LEU A 278 -6.79 11.16 9.31
C LEU A 278 -6.11 12.41 8.74
N GLN A 279 -5.12 12.16 7.89
CA GLN A 279 -4.28 13.17 7.25
C GLN A 279 -4.58 13.22 5.76
N ILE A 280 -5.09 14.35 5.28
CA ILE A 280 -5.35 14.59 3.86
C ILE A 280 -4.54 15.79 3.42
N HIS A 281 -3.40 15.52 2.79
CA HIS A 281 -2.42 16.51 2.38
C HIS A 281 -2.37 16.61 0.86
N ASN A 282 -2.14 17.80 0.31
CA ASN A 282 -1.85 17.98 -1.12
C ASN A 282 -2.88 17.31 -2.06
N SER A 283 -4.16 17.25 -1.64
CA SER A 283 -5.14 16.33 -2.22
C SER A 283 -6.22 17.00 -3.07
N ARG A 284 -6.01 18.28 -3.42
CA ARG A 284 -6.84 19.10 -4.31
C ARG A 284 -8.33 19.04 -3.94
N ILE A 285 -8.64 19.03 -2.64
CA ILE A 285 -10.03 19.19 -2.19
C ILE A 285 -10.46 20.62 -2.52
N THR A 286 -11.56 20.79 -3.25
CA THR A 286 -12.09 22.10 -3.66
C THR A 286 -13.29 22.55 -2.83
N SER A 287 -14.11 21.61 -2.37
CA SER A 287 -15.24 21.89 -1.50
C SER A 287 -15.58 20.71 -0.60
N ILE A 288 -16.10 21.02 0.59
CA ILE A 288 -16.61 20.04 1.56
C ILE A 288 -18.12 20.27 1.69
N ARG A 289 -18.91 19.22 1.41
CA ARG A 289 -20.37 19.26 1.49
C ARG A 289 -20.87 18.99 2.91
N SER A 290 -22.15 19.22 3.14
CA SER A 290 -22.84 18.81 4.36
C SER A 290 -22.74 17.29 4.53
N SER A 291 -22.47 16.81 5.75
CA SER A 291 -22.39 15.37 6.03
C SER A 291 -21.29 14.62 5.24
N SER A 292 -20.25 15.28 4.73
CA SER A 292 -19.14 14.59 4.03
C SER A 292 -18.44 13.53 4.88
N PHE A 293 -18.43 13.76 6.19
CA PHE A 293 -17.79 12.93 7.21
C PHE A 293 -18.79 12.04 7.97
N ALA A 294 -20.05 12.00 7.52
CA ALA A 294 -21.09 11.19 8.13
C ALA A 294 -20.77 9.70 8.02
N GLY A 295 -21.08 8.95 9.09
CA GLY A 295 -20.85 7.52 9.17
C GLY A 295 -19.52 7.11 9.81
N MET A 296 -18.60 8.06 10.03
CA MET A 296 -17.45 7.83 10.88
C MET A 296 -17.89 7.73 12.34
N ARG A 297 -17.39 6.74 13.08
CA ARG A 297 -17.76 6.57 14.50
C ARG A 297 -16.80 7.26 15.45
N ASN A 298 -15.51 7.25 15.16
CA ASN A 298 -14.46 7.86 15.96
C ASN A 298 -13.33 8.39 15.07
N VAL A 299 -13.04 9.68 15.19
CA VAL A 299 -11.89 10.32 14.55
C VAL A 299 -11.14 11.07 15.63
N GLY A 300 -9.85 10.80 15.84
CA GLY A 300 -9.06 11.53 16.86
C GLY A 300 -8.61 12.90 16.34
N SER A 301 -7.70 12.89 15.37
CA SER A 301 -7.17 14.08 14.69
C SER A 301 -7.57 14.06 13.21
N LEU A 302 -8.16 15.15 12.72
CA LEU A 302 -8.52 15.35 11.31
C LEU A 302 -7.73 16.55 10.76
N GLN A 303 -6.83 16.27 9.81
CA GLN A 303 -5.90 17.24 9.23
C GLN A 303 -6.14 17.36 7.72
N LEU A 304 -6.56 18.54 7.26
CA LEU A 304 -6.81 18.90 5.86
C LEU A 304 -5.81 19.98 5.43
N LEU A 305 -4.59 19.57 5.10
CA LEU A 305 -3.47 20.49 4.89
C LEU A 305 -3.13 20.65 3.41
N ASN A 306 -2.75 21.85 2.99
CA ASN A 306 -2.35 22.16 1.63
C ASN A 306 -3.34 21.63 0.57
N ASN A 307 -4.60 22.04 0.70
CA ASN A 307 -5.65 21.73 -0.26
C ASN A 307 -6.10 23.02 -0.98
N GLN A 308 -7.19 22.96 -1.73
CA GLN A 308 -7.73 24.10 -2.49
C GLN A 308 -9.15 24.41 -2.02
N ILE A 309 -9.40 24.24 -0.72
CA ILE A 309 -10.75 24.33 -0.18
C ILE A 309 -11.22 25.77 -0.32
N GLY A 310 -12.18 26.00 -1.22
CA GLY A 310 -12.86 27.28 -1.36
C GLY A 310 -14.12 27.32 -0.51
N HIS A 311 -14.94 26.27 -0.55
CA HIS A 311 -16.24 26.28 0.11
C HIS A 311 -16.41 25.11 1.09
N ILE A 312 -16.82 25.42 2.31
CA ILE A 312 -17.19 24.44 3.33
C ILE A 312 -18.66 24.67 3.65
N ALA A 313 -19.52 23.70 3.34
CA ALA A 313 -20.95 23.81 3.57
C ALA A 313 -21.29 23.82 5.06
N ARG A 314 -22.44 24.41 5.41
CA ARG A 314 -22.99 24.29 6.77
C ARG A 314 -23.11 22.82 7.16
N TYR A 315 -22.80 22.53 8.43
CA TYR A 315 -22.88 21.18 9.00
C TYR A 315 -21.92 20.15 8.38
N ALA A 316 -20.93 20.58 7.58
CA ALA A 316 -19.91 19.68 7.03
C ALA A 316 -19.24 18.81 8.12
N PHE A 317 -19.03 19.39 9.30
CA PHE A 317 -18.43 18.73 10.46
C PHE A 317 -19.43 18.38 11.58
N GLN A 318 -20.75 18.56 11.39
CA GLN A 318 -21.73 18.35 12.46
C GLN A 318 -21.91 16.86 12.82
N GLU A 319 -21.81 15.99 11.83
CA GLU A 319 -21.94 14.53 11.99
C GLU A 319 -20.59 13.85 12.24
N ILE A 320 -19.55 14.65 12.49
CA ILE A 320 -18.35 14.17 13.15
C ILE A 320 -18.69 14.09 14.65
N PRO A 321 -18.56 12.92 15.30
CA PRO A 321 -18.90 12.76 16.70
C PRO A 321 -18.16 13.79 17.58
N GLY A 322 -18.95 14.66 18.24
CA GLY A 322 -18.50 15.87 18.95
C GLY A 322 -17.78 15.65 20.28
N ASP A 323 -17.56 14.40 20.68
CA ASP A 323 -16.74 14.04 21.85
C ASP A 323 -15.43 13.33 21.45
N GLN A 324 -15.13 13.19 20.15
CA GLN A 324 -14.03 12.34 19.68
C GLN A 324 -13.00 13.02 18.76
N VAL A 325 -13.38 13.97 17.90
CA VAL A 325 -12.38 14.81 17.21
C VAL A 325 -11.85 15.86 18.18
N TYR A 326 -10.76 15.52 18.86
CA TYR A 326 -10.07 16.45 19.74
C TYR A 326 -9.25 17.49 18.95
N GLU A 327 -8.93 17.21 17.68
CA GLU A 327 -8.14 18.11 16.83
C GLU A 327 -8.67 18.15 15.39
N LEU A 328 -9.24 19.29 14.99
CA LEU A 328 -9.58 19.61 13.60
C LEU A 328 -8.63 20.71 13.10
N GLN A 329 -7.82 20.40 12.09
CA GLN A 329 -6.94 21.34 11.43
C GLN A 329 -7.24 21.38 9.94
N PHE A 330 -7.44 22.58 9.39
CA PHE A 330 -7.43 22.80 7.95
C PHE A 330 -6.58 24.02 7.66
N MET A 331 -5.44 23.85 7.02
CA MET A 331 -4.46 24.93 6.81
C MET A 331 -3.96 24.91 5.39
N GLU A 332 -3.43 26.05 4.94
CA GLU A 332 -2.87 26.21 3.60
C GLU A 332 -3.96 25.97 2.53
N ASN A 333 -5.09 26.68 2.66
CA ASN A 333 -6.16 26.73 1.68
C ASN A 333 -6.51 28.18 1.30
N ASP A 334 -7.17 28.31 0.15
CA ASP A 334 -7.72 29.58 -0.38
C ASP A 334 -9.26 29.60 -0.27
N LEU A 335 -9.78 30.00 0.89
CA LEU A 335 -11.19 29.95 1.24
C LEU A 335 -12.00 31.09 0.58
N ASP A 336 -13.23 30.81 0.20
CA ASP A 336 -14.22 31.83 -0.16
C ASP A 336 -14.65 32.55 1.12
N CYS A 337 -14.14 33.74 1.36
CA CYS A 337 -14.40 34.55 2.54
C CYS A 337 -15.66 35.43 2.40
N SER A 338 -16.53 35.14 1.42
CA SER A 338 -17.84 35.78 1.29
C SER A 338 -18.87 35.26 2.31
N CYS A 339 -20.11 35.73 2.24
CA CYS A 339 -21.20 35.23 3.09
C CYS A 339 -21.44 33.72 2.93
N ARG A 340 -20.98 33.11 1.83
CA ARG A 340 -21.18 31.70 1.53
C ARG A 340 -20.57 30.79 2.60
N ASN A 341 -19.38 31.13 3.10
CA ASN A 341 -18.74 30.46 4.23
C ASN A 341 -18.97 31.20 5.56
N GLY A 342 -19.95 32.11 5.64
CA GLY A 342 -20.09 33.01 6.79
C GLY A 342 -20.31 32.30 8.13
N TRP A 343 -20.78 31.06 8.11
CA TRP A 343 -20.91 30.21 9.30
C TRP A 343 -19.58 29.81 9.94
N LEU A 344 -18.48 29.71 9.14
CA LEU A 344 -17.13 29.44 9.68
C LEU A 344 -16.74 30.53 10.67
N VAL A 345 -17.25 31.75 10.45
CA VAL A 345 -16.85 32.94 11.19
C VAL A 345 -17.48 33.05 12.56
N HIS A 346 -18.72 32.60 12.68
CA HIS A 346 -19.37 32.41 13.98
C HIS A 346 -18.64 31.40 14.86
N ASN A 347 -17.77 30.55 14.28
CA ASN A 347 -16.93 29.60 14.99
C ASN A 347 -15.46 30.02 15.08
N PHE A 348 -15.07 31.25 14.70
CA PHE A 348 -13.67 31.72 14.75
C PHE A 348 -13.00 31.50 16.10
N GLN A 349 -13.74 31.69 17.19
CA GLN A 349 -13.22 31.50 18.54
C GLN A 349 -12.90 30.02 18.86
N LYS A 350 -13.46 29.08 18.11
CA LYS A 350 -13.20 27.63 18.22
C LYS A 350 -12.17 27.14 17.20
N ILE A 351 -11.85 27.95 16.20
CA ILE A 351 -10.85 27.64 15.19
C ILE A 351 -9.46 27.96 15.77
N SER A 352 -8.49 27.07 15.53
CA SER A 352 -7.12 27.29 16.03
C SER A 352 -6.49 28.54 15.42
N ASN A 353 -5.63 29.22 16.18
CA ASN A 353 -4.89 30.40 15.71
C ASN A 353 -4.08 30.08 14.43
N ASP A 354 -3.54 28.87 14.33
CA ASP A 354 -2.79 28.44 13.14
C ASP A 354 -3.69 28.31 11.92
N THR A 355 -4.92 27.81 12.07
CA THR A 355 -5.92 27.79 10.99
C THR A 355 -6.29 29.20 10.53
N LEU A 356 -6.43 30.16 11.44
CA LEU A 356 -6.71 31.55 11.08
C LEU A 356 -5.55 32.22 10.33
N LYS A 357 -4.31 31.89 10.69
CA LYS A 357 -3.09 32.50 10.10
C LYS A 357 -2.64 31.87 8.79
N ARG A 358 -2.91 30.58 8.60
CA ARG A 358 -2.39 29.79 7.46
C ARG A 358 -3.41 29.56 6.35
N ASN A 359 -4.58 30.19 6.40
CA ASN A 359 -5.51 30.21 5.28
C ASN A 359 -5.68 31.63 4.74
N TYR A 360 -5.90 31.72 3.44
CA TYR A 360 -6.08 32.97 2.71
C TYR A 360 -7.45 32.99 2.04
N CYS A 361 -7.87 34.17 1.59
CA CYS A 361 -9.14 34.34 0.91
C CYS A 361 -8.98 34.32 -0.62
N SER A 362 -9.82 33.54 -1.31
CA SER A 362 -9.96 33.53 -2.77
C SER A 362 -11.08 34.44 -3.29
N SER A 363 -12.02 34.83 -2.43
CA SER A 363 -13.21 35.63 -2.76
C SER A 363 -13.78 36.28 -1.50
N PRO A 364 -14.54 37.39 -1.60
CA PRO A 364 -14.65 38.28 -2.77
C PRO A 364 -13.34 39.05 -3.00
N ASP A 365 -13.25 39.76 -4.13
CA ASP A 365 -12.06 40.57 -4.51
C ASP A 365 -11.57 41.51 -3.39
N LEU A 366 -12.49 42.02 -2.56
CA LEU A 366 -12.20 42.86 -1.41
C LEU A 366 -11.19 42.23 -0.43
N PHE A 367 -11.24 40.90 -0.26
CA PHE A 367 -10.38 40.17 0.67
C PHE A 367 -9.36 39.29 -0.04
N LEU A 368 -9.23 39.39 -1.35
CA LEU A 368 -8.35 38.50 -2.12
C LEU A 368 -6.94 38.47 -1.52
N GLN A 369 -6.46 37.26 -1.22
CA GLN A 369 -5.15 36.97 -0.61
C GLN A 369 -4.91 37.59 0.78
N GLN A 370 -5.95 38.10 1.45
CA GLN A 370 -5.87 38.43 2.87
C GLN A 370 -5.94 37.16 3.70
N GLN A 371 -5.26 37.17 4.85
CA GLN A 371 -5.32 36.06 5.81
C GLN A 371 -6.71 35.99 6.44
N LEU A 372 -7.23 34.78 6.63
CA LEU A 372 -8.55 34.56 7.22
C LEU A 372 -8.70 35.26 8.59
N GLY A 373 -7.65 35.21 9.43
CA GLY A 373 -7.63 35.84 10.74
C GLY A 373 -7.60 37.37 10.74
N GLN A 374 -7.40 38.02 9.59
CA GLN A 374 -7.37 39.49 9.46
C GLN A 374 -8.73 40.06 9.04
N ILE A 375 -9.68 39.22 8.65
CA ILE A 375 -11.00 39.69 8.23
C ILE A 375 -11.81 40.09 9.46
N ASP A 376 -12.37 41.29 9.43
CA ASP A 376 -13.26 41.77 10.48
C ASP A 376 -14.49 40.83 10.60
N PRO A 377 -14.67 40.15 11.76
CA PRO A 377 -15.81 39.29 11.98
C PRO A 377 -17.16 40.01 11.81
N ALA A 378 -17.21 41.33 12.07
CA ALA A 378 -18.45 42.12 11.94
C ALA A 378 -18.94 42.19 10.48
N TRP A 379 -18.04 42.25 9.50
CA TRP A 379 -18.39 42.22 8.08
C TRP A 379 -19.12 40.91 7.76
N ILE A 380 -18.59 39.77 8.24
CA ILE A 380 -19.12 38.46 7.91
C ILE A 380 -20.44 38.17 8.63
N VAL A 381 -20.60 38.62 9.88
CA VAL A 381 -21.89 38.52 10.61
C VAL A 381 -23.00 39.27 9.89
N ASN A 382 -22.72 40.49 9.42
CA ASN A 382 -23.70 41.27 8.66
C ASN A 382 -23.99 40.65 7.29
N CYS A 383 -22.97 40.08 6.64
CA CYS A 383 -23.09 39.32 5.40
C CYS A 383 -24.03 38.12 5.56
N THR A 384 -23.81 37.32 6.62
CA THR A 384 -24.52 36.06 6.88
C THR A 384 -26.00 36.29 7.22
N LYS A 385 -26.31 37.30 8.05
CA LYS A 385 -27.70 37.70 8.35
C LYS A 385 -28.50 38.07 7.11
N LYS A 386 -27.84 38.66 6.10
CA LYS A 386 -28.46 39.01 4.81
C LYS A 386 -28.57 37.80 3.88
N TYR A 387 -27.65 36.84 3.99
CA TYR A 387 -27.58 35.63 3.18
C TYR A 387 -28.56 34.53 3.63
N ASP A 388 -28.90 34.46 4.92
CA ASP A 388 -29.92 33.53 5.45
C ASP A 388 -31.30 33.70 4.81
N HIS A 389 -31.57 34.86 4.17
CA HIS A 389 -32.81 35.12 3.44
C HIS A 389 -32.79 34.64 1.97
N HIS A 390 -31.65 34.22 1.41
CA HIS A 390 -31.51 33.85 0.00
C HIS A 390 -30.67 32.57 -0.20
N HIS A 391 -31.27 31.40 0.04
CA HIS A 391 -30.98 30.06 -0.54
C HIS A 391 -29.53 29.52 -0.69
N LEU A 392 -29.29 28.29 -0.21
CA LEU A 392 -28.75 27.10 -0.96
C LEU A 392 -28.04 26.02 -0.11
N ASP A 393 -28.08 26.06 1.22
CA ASP A 393 -27.56 24.95 2.07
C ASP A 393 -28.66 24.05 2.66
N THR A 394 -29.94 24.32 2.38
CA THR A 394 -31.06 23.48 2.82
C THR A 394 -31.34 22.33 1.84
N PHE A 395 -30.49 21.31 1.86
CA PHE A 395 -31.04 19.93 1.92
C PHE A 395 -31.29 19.61 3.39
N SER A 396 -32.17 20.40 4.02
CA SER A 396 -32.66 20.10 5.36
C SER A 396 -33.51 18.85 5.28
N ARG A 397 -33.17 17.87 6.11
CA ARG A 397 -33.98 16.72 6.52
C ARG A 397 -35.49 17.01 6.43
N ALA A 398 -36.10 16.57 5.34
CA ALA A 398 -37.46 16.07 5.33
C ALA A 398 -37.38 14.76 4.55
N PRO A 399 -37.88 13.62 5.07
CA PRO A 399 -38.21 12.53 4.17
C PRO A 399 -39.16 13.12 3.13
N LEU A 400 -38.93 12.84 1.85
CA LEU A 400 -39.93 13.09 0.82
C LEU A 400 -41.19 12.30 1.22
N SER A 401 -42.09 12.93 1.95
CA SER A 401 -43.45 12.43 2.08
C SER A 401 -44.06 12.54 0.69
N VAL A 402 -44.45 11.39 0.14
CA VAL A 402 -45.12 11.30 -1.16
C VAL A 402 -46.44 12.10 -1.20
N ASP A 403 -46.91 12.59 -0.04
CA ASP A 403 -48.18 13.26 0.15
C ASP A 403 -48.28 14.71 -0.35
N ARG A 404 -47.22 15.28 -0.95
CA ARG A 404 -47.25 16.67 -1.49
C ARG A 404 -46.62 16.84 -2.86
N LEU A 405 -46.68 15.85 -3.73
CA LEU A 405 -46.51 16.09 -5.16
C LEU A 405 -47.79 16.76 -5.69
N PRO A 406 -47.73 17.93 -6.35
CA PRO A 406 -48.90 18.47 -7.02
C PRO A 406 -49.39 17.42 -8.03
N ILE A 407 -50.70 17.17 -8.05
CA ILE A 407 -51.37 16.11 -8.85
C ILE A 407 -50.81 15.97 -10.29
N PRO A 408 -50.45 17.05 -11.02
CA PRO A 408 -49.84 16.94 -12.33
C PRO A 408 -48.49 16.20 -12.36
N MET A 409 -47.63 16.37 -11.35
CA MET A 409 -46.35 15.66 -11.25
C MET A 409 -46.52 14.19 -10.88
N LEU A 410 -47.53 13.86 -10.08
CA LEU A 410 -47.84 12.47 -9.74
C LEU A 410 -48.29 11.71 -10.99
N ILE A 411 -49.12 12.35 -11.83
CA ILE A 411 -49.56 11.79 -13.12
C ILE A 411 -48.36 11.58 -14.04
N LEU A 412 -47.42 12.53 -14.08
CA LEU A 412 -46.23 12.45 -14.93
C LEU A 412 -45.26 11.32 -14.50
N LEU A 413 -45.12 11.09 -13.19
CA LEU A 413 -44.32 9.98 -12.66
C LEU A 413 -44.98 8.62 -12.92
N ILE A 414 -46.31 8.53 -12.78
CA ILE A 414 -47.07 7.31 -13.07
C ILE A 414 -47.02 6.97 -14.57
N THR A 415 -47.17 7.96 -15.45
CA THR A 415 -47.06 7.73 -16.90
C THR A 415 -45.65 7.32 -17.30
N PHE A 416 -44.62 7.92 -16.70
CA PHE A 416 -43.23 7.54 -16.97
C PHE A 416 -42.92 6.12 -16.49
N ALA A 417 -43.43 5.72 -15.32
CA ALA A 417 -43.31 4.35 -14.81
C ALA A 417 -44.07 3.33 -15.70
N PHE A 418 -45.25 3.70 -16.22
CA PHE A 418 -46.00 2.85 -17.15
C PHE A 418 -45.28 2.65 -18.48
N ILE A 419 -44.63 3.69 -19.00
CA ILE A 419 -43.82 3.61 -20.24
C ILE A 419 -42.60 2.70 -20.03
N LEU A 420 -41.95 2.78 -18.87
CA LEU A 420 -40.81 1.93 -18.53
C LEU A 420 -41.22 0.47 -18.27
N CYS A 421 -42.41 0.20 -17.72
CA CYS A 421 -42.90 -1.17 -17.51
C CYS A 421 -43.47 -1.82 -18.78
N ASN A 422 -44.01 -1.05 -19.74
CA ASN A 422 -44.58 -1.60 -20.97
C ASN A 422 -43.57 -1.77 -22.11
N ASN A 423 -42.38 -1.18 -22.01
CA ASN A 423 -41.28 -1.47 -22.94
C ASN A 423 -40.53 -2.74 -22.53
N ARG A 424 -41.22 -3.90 -22.60
CA ARG A 424 -40.52 -5.18 -22.75
C ARG A 424 -39.96 -5.22 -24.17
N PHE A 425 -38.65 -5.05 -24.30
CA PHE A 425 -37.92 -5.40 -25.51
C PHE A 425 -38.20 -6.88 -25.84
N PRO A 426 -38.55 -7.22 -27.09
CA PRO A 426 -38.67 -8.62 -27.50
C PRO A 426 -37.28 -9.25 -27.49
N ILE A 427 -37.16 -10.35 -26.74
CA ILE A 427 -36.02 -11.27 -26.82
C ILE A 427 -36.07 -11.89 -28.23
N ALA A 428 -35.07 -11.59 -29.06
CA ALA A 428 -34.85 -12.29 -30.31
C ALA A 428 -34.06 -13.58 -30.03
N ASN A 429 -34.52 -14.66 -30.66
CA ASN A 429 -34.02 -16.04 -30.60
C ASN A 429 -32.52 -16.20 -30.85
#